data_AF-A0A7C7YM04-F1
#
_entry.id   AF-A0A7C7YM04-F1
#
_cell.length_a   1.000
_cell.length_b   1.000
_cell.length_c   1.000
_cell.angle_alpha   90.00
_cell.angle_beta   90.00
_cell.angle_gamma   90.00
#
_symmetry.space_group_name_H-M   'P 1'
#
loop_
_entity.id
_entity.type
_entity.pdbx_description
1 polymer ?
#
loop_
_entity_poly.entity_id
_entity_poly.type
_entity_poly.pdbx_seq_one_letter_code
_entity_poly.pdbx_strand_id
1 'polypeptide(L)'
;YEVFGRLFQMRGFVEEMAAGAGTIMTAEFSGINQNGMYLTGLTLEQASQGSPARGYSDGENSAWCIYTPEADFGNAEISELYYPILFLGRNVAPNSGGYGQFRGGLGHTAVWMVYNTPGLEYQCGDAGMRSKMVANHGMYGAYPVVPDRPAYGHKTNMKQLIEDQKPLIHGRGDPESPLIASLIDAELVEDNAVAPFVTPEPLQDYDVIVHPIAGAQAMGDPLLRDPASVARDLNEGWTNGRVATDIHGVVASKPNGAFVVDEKATEAKRDAIREERKQRAIPFKQWWLEERKKVESQENMDPAIVTMWATGMELSPKYAEELRAFWALPEDFTFKN
;
A
#
# COMPACT_ATOMS: atom_id res chain seq x y z
N TYR A 1 3.76 13.39 -11.57
CA TYR A 1 4.67 13.61 -10.42
C TYR A 1 6.11 13.74 -10.85
N GLU A 2 6.76 12.68 -11.33
CA GLU A 2 8.22 12.68 -11.53
C GLU A 2 8.76 13.74 -12.50
N VAL A 3 8.13 13.94 -13.66
CA VAL A 3 8.60 14.92 -14.66
C VAL A 3 8.60 16.34 -14.08
N PHE A 4 7.47 16.78 -13.53
CA PHE A 4 7.35 18.10 -12.91
C PHE A 4 8.23 18.24 -11.66
N GLY A 5 8.32 17.19 -10.84
CA GLY A 5 9.20 17.19 -9.66
C GLY A 5 10.66 17.44 -10.01
N ARG A 6 11.15 16.94 -11.15
CA ARG A 6 12.52 17.25 -11.64
C ARG A 6 12.66 18.71 -12.08
N LEU A 7 11.65 19.26 -12.74
CA LEU A 7 11.65 20.67 -13.16
C LEU A 7 11.66 21.61 -11.94
N PHE A 8 10.85 21.31 -10.92
CA PHE A 8 10.81 22.07 -9.67
C PHE A 8 12.15 21.99 -8.92
N GLN A 9 12.70 20.78 -8.75
CA GLN A 9 14.00 20.57 -8.13
C GLN A 9 15.10 21.38 -8.84
N MET A 10 15.18 21.32 -10.18
CA MET A 10 16.20 22.05 -10.94
C MET A 10 16.11 23.57 -10.78
N ARG A 11 14.91 24.09 -10.50
CA ARG A 11 14.67 25.53 -10.29
C ARG A 11 14.79 25.95 -8.82
N GLY A 12 14.88 24.99 -7.90
CA GLY A 12 14.96 25.23 -6.46
C GLY A 12 13.61 25.34 -5.75
N PHE A 13 12.49 25.06 -6.43
CA PHE A 13 11.14 25.10 -5.87
C PHE A 13 10.80 23.76 -5.20
N VAL A 14 11.56 23.40 -4.18
CA VAL A 14 11.39 22.13 -3.46
C VAL A 14 10.03 22.04 -2.75
N GLU A 15 9.41 23.18 -2.50
CA GLU A 15 8.08 23.33 -1.92
C GLU A 15 6.95 22.84 -2.84
N GLU A 16 7.15 22.89 -4.16
CA GLU A 16 6.18 22.45 -5.17
C GLU A 16 6.33 20.96 -5.55
N MET A 17 7.36 20.32 -5.00
CA MET A 17 7.60 18.90 -5.27
C MET A 17 6.62 18.03 -4.48
N ALA A 18 6.02 17.07 -5.18
CA ALA A 18 5.23 16.00 -4.60
C ALA A 18 5.67 14.66 -5.22
N ALA A 19 5.82 13.65 -4.37
CA ALA A 19 5.96 12.26 -4.79
C ALA A 19 4.66 11.76 -5.46
N GLY A 20 4.63 10.51 -5.90
CA GLY A 20 3.43 9.89 -6.46
C GLY A 20 2.30 9.66 -5.44
N ALA A 21 1.07 9.54 -5.95
CA ALA A 21 -0.07 9.04 -5.20
C ALA A 21 0.04 7.53 -4.90
N GLY A 22 -0.70 7.06 -3.89
CA GLY A 22 -0.91 5.65 -3.61
C GLY A 22 -1.87 4.96 -4.58
N THR A 23 -2.17 3.69 -4.29
CA THR A 23 -3.27 2.93 -4.92
C THR A 23 -4.61 3.50 -4.49
N ILE A 24 -5.65 3.40 -5.33
CA ILE A 24 -7.03 3.67 -4.90
C ILE A 24 -7.76 2.35 -4.83
N MET A 25 -7.79 1.76 -3.64
CA MET A 25 -8.63 0.59 -3.40
C MET A 25 -10.03 1.04 -3.00
N THR A 26 -11.05 0.40 -3.56
CA THR A 26 -12.45 0.75 -3.29
C THR A 26 -13.16 -0.39 -2.60
N ALA A 27 -13.97 -0.08 -1.58
CA ALA A 27 -14.94 -1.01 -1.02
C ALA A 27 -16.33 -0.67 -1.55
N GLU A 28 -16.92 -1.61 -2.26
CA GLU A 28 -18.24 -1.54 -2.87
C GLU A 28 -19.15 -2.57 -2.21
N PHE A 29 -20.39 -2.17 -1.95
CA PHE A 29 -21.40 -2.99 -1.31
C PHE A 29 -22.64 -3.09 -2.18
N SER A 30 -23.17 -4.31 -2.32
CA SER A 30 -24.48 -4.59 -2.91
C SER A 30 -25.28 -5.55 -2.05
N GLY A 31 -26.59 -5.36 -1.95
CA GLY A 31 -27.44 -6.25 -1.16
C GLY A 31 -28.73 -5.58 -0.68
N ILE A 32 -29.34 -6.15 0.35
CA ILE A 32 -30.49 -5.54 1.03
C ILE A 32 -30.01 -4.87 2.31
N ASN A 33 -30.31 -3.60 2.50
CA ASN A 33 -29.91 -2.87 3.70
C ASN A 33 -30.85 -3.12 4.89
N GLN A 34 -30.52 -2.53 6.04
CA GLN A 34 -31.26 -2.61 7.30
C GLN A 34 -32.71 -2.12 7.25
N ASN A 35 -33.09 -1.40 6.18
CA ASN A 35 -34.45 -0.90 5.97
C ASN A 35 -35.25 -1.74 4.96
N GLY A 36 -34.68 -2.84 4.47
CA GLY A 36 -35.30 -3.70 3.46
C GLY A 36 -35.22 -3.14 2.04
N MET A 37 -34.41 -2.11 1.80
CA MET A 37 -34.20 -1.53 0.47
C MET A 37 -32.99 -2.16 -0.21
N TYR A 38 -33.03 -2.27 -1.54
CA TYR A 38 -31.85 -2.62 -2.31
C TYR A 38 -30.81 -1.49 -2.22
N LEU A 39 -29.58 -1.88 -1.93
CA LEU A 39 -28.42 -1.03 -1.77
C LEU A 39 -27.40 -1.41 -2.85
N THR A 40 -26.82 -0.39 -3.48
CA THR A 40 -25.55 -0.48 -4.18
C THR A 40 -24.78 0.79 -3.90
N GLY A 41 -23.51 0.69 -3.54
CA GLY A 41 -22.74 1.89 -3.23
C GLY A 41 -21.27 1.62 -2.98
N LEU A 42 -20.51 2.69 -3.13
CA LEU A 42 -19.07 2.76 -2.91
C LEU A 42 -18.85 3.45 -1.55
N THR A 43 -18.18 2.80 -0.61
CA THR A 43 -17.70 3.50 0.59
C THR A 43 -16.71 4.57 0.11
N LEU A 44 -16.79 5.79 0.63
CA LEU A 44 -15.84 6.85 0.26
C LEU A 44 -14.61 6.86 1.18
N GLU A 45 -14.24 5.72 1.77
CA GLU A 45 -13.03 5.61 2.58
C GLU A 45 -11.77 6.01 1.80
N GLN A 46 -11.69 5.62 0.53
CA GLN A 46 -10.56 5.95 -0.35
C GLN A 46 -10.46 7.42 -0.74
N ALA A 47 -11.45 8.25 -0.39
CA ALA A 47 -11.39 9.70 -0.62
C ALA A 47 -10.35 10.38 0.28
N SER A 48 -9.80 9.66 1.28
CA SER A 48 -8.80 10.20 2.19
C SER A 48 -7.64 9.23 2.42
N GLN A 49 -6.74 9.18 1.46
CA GLN A 49 -5.48 8.43 1.50
C GLN A 49 -4.37 9.25 2.16
N GLY A 50 -3.18 8.66 2.25
CA GLY A 50 -1.97 9.42 2.50
C GLY A 50 -1.71 10.44 1.38
N SER A 51 -1.26 11.66 1.73
CA SER A 51 -0.75 12.60 0.74
C SER A 51 0.68 12.22 0.34
N PRO A 52 1.12 12.52 -0.89
CA PRO A 52 2.51 12.28 -1.27
C PRO A 52 3.51 13.04 -0.41
N ALA A 53 4.71 12.48 -0.22
CA ALA A 53 5.81 13.20 0.40
C ALA A 53 6.20 14.45 -0.42
N ARG A 54 6.57 15.53 0.27
CA ARG A 54 7.01 16.78 -0.34
C ARG A 54 8.52 16.81 -0.48
N GLY A 55 9.06 17.79 -1.21
CA GLY A 55 10.52 17.97 -1.29
C GLY A 55 11.20 18.37 0.03
N TYR A 56 10.42 18.70 1.06
CA TYR A 56 10.90 19.23 2.34
C TYR A 56 10.18 18.65 3.57
N SER A 57 9.15 17.82 3.39
CA SER A 57 8.36 17.25 4.50
C SER A 57 7.75 15.91 4.13
N ASP A 58 7.35 15.17 5.15
CA ASP A 58 6.46 14.02 4.99
C ASP A 58 5.13 14.44 4.35
N GLY A 59 4.41 13.45 3.82
CA GLY A 59 3.01 13.61 3.45
C GLY A 59 2.08 13.52 4.66
N GLU A 60 0.91 14.13 4.54
CA GLU A 60 -0.15 14.08 5.55
C GLU A 60 -0.82 12.70 5.57
N ASN A 61 -1.08 12.16 6.75
CA ASN A 61 -1.77 10.87 6.89
C ASN A 61 -3.28 11.06 6.64
N SER A 62 -3.91 10.16 5.89
CA SER A 62 -5.37 10.10 5.67
C SER A 62 -6.03 11.47 5.46
N ALA A 63 -5.54 12.22 4.47
CA ALA A 63 -5.95 13.61 4.24
C ALA A 63 -5.92 14.04 2.77
N TRP A 64 -5.78 13.11 1.82
CA TRP A 64 -5.67 13.49 0.41
C TRP A 64 -6.12 12.39 -0.54
N CYS A 65 -6.61 12.77 -1.72
CA CYS A 65 -6.78 11.85 -2.83
C CYS A 65 -6.54 12.53 -4.18
N ILE A 66 -6.06 11.77 -5.18
CA ILE A 66 -5.68 12.30 -6.51
C ILE A 66 -6.84 13.01 -7.22
N TYR A 67 -8.06 12.51 -7.06
CA TYR A 67 -9.25 13.07 -7.69
C TYR A 67 -9.96 14.10 -6.80
N THR A 68 -9.61 14.20 -5.51
CA THR A 68 -10.24 15.14 -4.57
C THR A 68 -9.22 15.55 -3.50
N PRO A 69 -8.60 16.73 -3.64
CA PRO A 69 -7.63 17.21 -2.65
C PRO A 69 -8.30 17.66 -1.34
N GLU A 70 -9.60 17.95 -1.36
CA GLU A 70 -10.42 18.24 -0.19
C GLU A 70 -10.96 16.92 0.40
N ALA A 71 -10.04 16.13 0.96
CA ALA A 71 -10.35 14.78 1.41
C ALA A 71 -11.36 14.75 2.58
N ASP A 72 -12.37 13.91 2.43
CA ASP A 72 -13.31 13.56 3.50
C ASP A 72 -13.77 12.11 3.26
N PHE A 73 -13.47 11.22 4.21
CA PHE A 73 -13.91 9.83 4.17
C PHE A 73 -15.23 9.57 4.92
N GLY A 74 -15.90 10.61 5.39
CA GLY A 74 -17.22 10.57 6.03
C GLY A 74 -17.20 10.18 7.50
N ASN A 75 -18.35 10.36 8.16
CA ASN A 75 -18.56 9.96 9.55
C ASN A 75 -19.05 8.50 9.61
N ALA A 76 -18.49 7.71 10.53
CA ALA A 76 -18.89 6.31 10.72
C ALA A 76 -20.39 6.18 10.99
N GLU A 77 -20.94 7.00 11.90
CA GLU A 77 -22.37 7.00 12.23
C GLU A 77 -23.26 7.26 11.01
N ILE A 78 -22.82 8.12 10.08
CA ILE A 78 -23.56 8.42 8.86
C ILE A 78 -23.48 7.24 7.89
N SER A 79 -22.31 6.61 7.75
CA SER A 79 -22.15 5.40 6.95
C SER A 79 -23.04 4.24 7.45
N GLU A 80 -23.13 4.05 8.77
CA GLU A 80 -23.98 3.02 9.41
C GLU A 80 -25.49 3.26 9.23
N LEU A 81 -25.92 4.46 8.78
CA LEU A 81 -27.32 4.71 8.41
C LEU A 81 -27.70 4.13 7.04
N TYR A 82 -26.74 4.00 6.13
CA TYR A 82 -26.98 3.62 4.74
C TYR A 82 -26.49 2.21 4.40
N TYR A 83 -25.39 1.79 5.04
CA TYR A 83 -24.78 0.48 4.85
C TYR A 83 -25.08 -0.42 6.06
N PRO A 84 -25.42 -1.70 5.87
CA PRO A 84 -25.70 -2.64 6.95
C PRO A 84 -24.39 -3.18 7.54
N ILE A 85 -23.60 -2.28 8.10
CA ILE A 85 -22.30 -2.54 8.72
C ILE A 85 -22.21 -1.83 10.07
N LEU A 86 -21.31 -2.29 10.92
CA LEU A 86 -20.86 -1.63 12.14
C LEU A 86 -19.35 -1.44 12.09
N PHE A 87 -18.86 -0.25 12.41
CA PHE A 87 -17.43 0.01 12.52
C PHE A 87 -16.87 -0.59 13.80
N LEU A 88 -16.02 -1.61 13.66
CA LEU A 88 -15.24 -2.16 14.76
C LEU A 88 -13.91 -1.43 14.94
N GLY A 89 -13.40 -0.80 13.89
CA GLY A 89 -12.16 -0.04 13.94
C GLY A 89 -11.97 0.86 12.74
N ARG A 90 -11.31 2.00 12.95
CA ARG A 90 -10.91 2.94 11.90
C ARG A 90 -9.61 3.63 12.31
N ASN A 91 -8.49 3.13 11.81
CA ASN A 91 -7.17 3.47 12.35
C ASN A 91 -6.21 3.86 11.24
N VAL A 92 -5.27 4.78 11.53
CA VAL A 92 -4.10 5.00 10.69
C VAL A 92 -3.39 3.66 10.46
N ALA A 93 -3.02 3.37 9.22
CA ALA A 93 -2.41 2.10 8.82
C ALA A 93 -0.88 2.20 8.93
N PRO A 94 -0.25 1.53 9.93
CA PRO A 94 1.20 1.60 10.09
C PRO A 94 1.92 1.08 8.85
N ASN A 95 3.05 1.69 8.50
CA ASN A 95 3.89 1.30 7.36
C ASN A 95 3.21 1.31 5.97
N SER A 96 2.04 1.96 5.84
CA SER A 96 1.32 2.05 4.56
C SER A 96 1.90 3.09 3.60
N GLY A 97 2.54 4.14 4.13
CA GLY A 97 3.26 5.15 3.33
C GLY A 97 4.63 4.64 2.87
N GLY A 98 5.05 5.07 1.68
CA GLY A 98 6.36 4.72 1.14
C GLY A 98 7.50 5.19 2.05
N TYR A 99 8.66 4.54 1.94
CA TYR A 99 9.81 4.83 2.78
C TYR A 99 10.80 5.75 2.06
N GLY A 100 11.16 6.87 2.69
CA GLY A 100 12.16 7.79 2.16
C GLY A 100 12.76 8.67 3.25
N GLN A 101 13.59 9.63 2.84
CA GLN A 101 13.99 10.74 3.71
C GLN A 101 12.74 11.42 4.27
N PHE A 102 11.79 11.70 3.38
CA PHE A 102 10.42 12.09 3.70
C PHE A 102 9.48 10.94 3.35
N ARG A 103 8.72 10.48 4.35
CA ARG A 103 7.75 9.39 4.24
C ARG A 103 6.51 9.91 3.51
N GLY A 104 5.93 9.10 2.64
CA GLY A 104 4.60 9.42 2.12
C GLY A 104 3.56 9.30 3.24
N GLY A 105 2.48 10.07 3.17
CA GLY A 105 1.39 10.00 4.14
C GLY A 105 0.91 8.57 4.32
N LEU A 106 0.56 8.20 5.56
CA LEU A 106 -0.07 6.91 5.82
C LEU A 106 -1.52 6.95 5.35
N GLY A 107 -2.02 5.82 4.88
CA GLY A 107 -3.45 5.61 4.77
C GLY A 107 -4.04 5.16 6.10
N HIS A 108 -5.23 4.57 6.04
CA HIS A 108 -5.94 4.03 7.19
C HIS A 108 -6.50 2.65 6.89
N THR A 109 -7.16 2.05 7.86
CA THR A 109 -7.88 0.79 7.73
C THR A 109 -9.25 0.96 8.34
N ALA A 110 -10.28 0.53 7.62
CA ALA A 110 -11.62 0.36 8.16
C ALA A 110 -11.87 -1.13 8.44
N VAL A 111 -12.44 -1.43 9.61
CA VAL A 111 -12.88 -2.77 9.99
C VAL A 111 -14.37 -2.73 10.22
N TRP A 112 -15.09 -3.50 9.43
CA TRP A 112 -16.55 -3.55 9.44
C TRP A 112 -17.02 -4.93 9.85
N MET A 113 -18.08 -4.97 10.64
CA MET A 113 -18.89 -6.16 10.83
C MET A 113 -20.21 -5.99 10.08
N VAL A 114 -20.58 -6.94 9.24
CA VAL A 114 -21.88 -6.96 8.57
C VAL A 114 -22.97 -7.18 9.62
N TYR A 115 -24.04 -6.38 9.57
CA TYR A 115 -25.06 -6.42 10.61
C TYR A 115 -26.43 -5.94 10.13
N ASN A 116 -27.48 -6.65 10.56
CA ASN A 116 -28.89 -6.37 10.28
C ASN A 116 -29.23 -6.42 8.78
N THR A 117 -28.75 -7.44 8.08
CA THR A 117 -29.04 -7.69 6.66
C THR A 117 -29.17 -9.18 6.35
N PRO A 118 -30.03 -9.59 5.39
CA PRO A 118 -30.03 -10.97 4.89
C PRO A 118 -28.79 -11.32 4.05
N GLY A 119 -27.97 -10.34 3.68
CA GLY A 119 -26.75 -10.56 2.92
C GLY A 119 -26.19 -9.28 2.31
N LEU A 120 -24.87 -9.14 2.40
CA LEU A 120 -24.09 -8.05 1.82
C LEU A 120 -22.96 -8.61 0.96
N GLU A 121 -23.00 -8.36 -0.34
CA GLU A 121 -21.86 -8.60 -1.21
C GLU A 121 -20.81 -7.52 -0.96
N TYR A 122 -19.57 -7.94 -0.76
CA TYR A 122 -18.41 -7.06 -0.70
C TYR A 122 -17.59 -7.22 -1.97
N GLN A 123 -17.40 -6.10 -2.65
CA GLN A 123 -16.58 -5.99 -3.84
C GLN A 123 -15.40 -5.08 -3.53
N CYS A 124 -14.21 -5.53 -3.90
CA CYS A 124 -13.02 -4.71 -3.81
C CYS A 124 -12.55 -4.35 -5.21
N GLY A 125 -12.67 -3.08 -5.57
CA GLY A 125 -12.08 -2.53 -6.77
C GLY A 125 -10.68 -1.98 -6.50
N ASP A 126 -9.94 -1.76 -7.58
CA ASP A 126 -8.66 -1.05 -7.54
C ASP A 126 -8.56 -0.14 -8.77
N ALA A 127 -8.60 1.16 -8.51
CA ALA A 127 -8.31 2.19 -9.49
C ALA A 127 -6.82 2.56 -9.42
N GLY A 128 -6.05 1.97 -10.32
CA GLY A 128 -4.73 2.47 -10.69
C GLY A 128 -3.55 1.62 -10.25
N MET A 129 -3.68 0.53 -9.47
CA MET A 129 -2.50 -0.30 -9.18
C MET A 129 -2.59 -1.83 -9.34
N ARG A 130 -3.67 -2.58 -9.15
CA ARG A 130 -3.61 -4.05 -8.89
C ARG A 130 -2.70 -4.39 -7.71
N SER A 131 -3.19 -5.16 -6.73
CA SER A 131 -2.42 -5.59 -5.54
C SER A 131 -1.14 -6.43 -5.80
N LYS A 132 -0.77 -6.63 -7.07
CA LYS A 132 0.45 -7.34 -7.52
C LYS A 132 1.56 -6.40 -8.02
N MET A 133 1.26 -5.14 -8.31
CA MET A 133 2.23 -4.16 -8.82
C MET A 133 2.01 -2.81 -8.15
N VAL A 134 3.03 -1.98 -8.09
CA VAL A 134 2.88 -0.57 -7.69
C VAL A 134 3.09 0.30 -8.92
N ALA A 135 2.08 1.06 -9.34
CA ALA A 135 2.16 1.84 -10.57
C ALA A 135 2.97 3.15 -10.40
N ASN A 136 2.92 3.73 -9.19
CA ASN A 136 3.73 4.90 -8.82
C ASN A 136 4.87 4.45 -7.91
N HIS A 137 6.00 5.16 -7.96
CA HIS A 137 7.19 4.81 -7.20
C HIS A 137 7.60 5.94 -6.25
N GLY A 138 8.42 5.59 -5.26
CA GLY A 138 9.17 6.56 -4.48
C GLY A 138 10.12 7.36 -5.37
N MET A 139 10.27 8.65 -5.08
CA MET A 139 11.12 9.55 -5.85
C MET A 139 12.49 9.74 -5.19
N TYR A 140 13.52 9.93 -6.02
CA TYR A 140 14.87 10.32 -5.58
C TYR A 140 15.51 9.39 -4.54
N GLY A 141 15.33 8.08 -4.70
CA GLY A 141 15.94 7.05 -3.84
C GLY A 141 15.00 6.47 -2.79
N ALA A 142 13.76 6.95 -2.74
CA ALA A 142 12.72 6.38 -1.89
C ALA A 142 12.14 5.07 -2.46
N TYR A 143 11.58 4.26 -1.56
CA TYR A 143 10.84 3.06 -1.88
C TYR A 143 9.37 3.37 -2.21
N PRO A 144 8.71 2.50 -3.01
CA PRO A 144 7.28 2.59 -3.22
C PRO A 144 6.48 2.28 -1.93
N VAL A 145 5.20 2.61 -1.93
CA VAL A 145 4.21 2.08 -0.98
C VAL A 145 4.09 0.57 -1.08
N VAL A 146 3.56 -0.06 -0.04
CA VAL A 146 3.17 -1.47 -0.08
C VAL A 146 1.80 -1.63 -0.76
N PRO A 147 1.57 -2.67 -1.58
CA PRO A 147 0.25 -2.93 -2.15
C PRO A 147 -0.78 -3.24 -1.06
N ASP A 148 -1.99 -2.70 -1.23
CA ASP A 148 -3.11 -2.98 -0.34
C ASP A 148 -3.66 -4.40 -0.53
N ARG A 149 -4.00 -5.02 0.60
CA ARG A 149 -4.49 -6.40 0.70
C ARG A 149 -5.64 -6.43 1.69
N PRO A 150 -6.90 -6.39 1.20
CA PRO A 150 -8.06 -6.50 2.06
C PRO A 150 -8.22 -7.94 2.53
N ALA A 151 -8.98 -8.08 3.61
CA ALA A 151 -9.33 -9.37 4.16
C ALA A 151 -10.81 -9.42 4.53
N TYR A 152 -11.37 -10.62 4.59
CA TYR A 152 -12.72 -10.85 5.08
C TYR A 152 -12.85 -12.25 5.71
N GLY A 153 -13.80 -12.38 6.63
CA GLY A 153 -14.17 -13.64 7.27
C GLY A 153 -15.65 -13.89 7.10
N HIS A 154 -16.03 -15.09 6.68
CA HIS A 154 -17.40 -15.51 6.42
C HIS A 154 -17.83 -16.64 7.37
N LYS A 155 -19.04 -16.52 7.92
CA LYS A 155 -19.60 -17.32 9.01
C LYS A 155 -18.67 -17.33 10.22
N THR A 156 -18.39 -16.13 10.72
CA THR A 156 -17.45 -15.96 11.84
C THR A 156 -18.07 -16.30 13.20
N ASN A 157 -17.22 -16.51 14.21
CA ASN A 157 -17.61 -16.66 15.61
C ASN A 157 -17.88 -15.32 16.33
N MET A 158 -17.96 -14.19 15.62
CA MET A 158 -18.04 -12.85 16.23
C MET A 158 -19.22 -12.69 17.19
N LYS A 159 -20.38 -13.30 16.90
CA LYS A 159 -21.52 -13.30 17.83
C LYS A 159 -21.17 -13.93 19.18
N GLN A 160 -20.49 -15.08 19.17
CA GLN A 160 -20.04 -15.76 20.39
C GLN A 160 -19.03 -14.90 21.15
N LEU A 161 -18.07 -14.28 20.43
CA LEU A 161 -17.10 -13.36 21.04
C LEU A 161 -17.77 -12.18 21.75
N ILE A 162 -18.83 -11.63 21.16
CA ILE A 162 -19.63 -10.55 21.77
C ILE A 162 -20.33 -11.04 23.04
N GLU A 163 -21.04 -12.17 22.96
CA GLU A 163 -21.79 -12.75 24.08
C GLU A 163 -20.86 -13.10 25.25
N ASP A 164 -19.67 -13.62 24.96
CA ASP A 164 -18.64 -13.97 25.93
C ASP A 164 -17.77 -12.79 26.37
N GLN A 165 -18.02 -11.58 25.86
CA GLN A 165 -17.27 -10.35 26.14
C GLN A 165 -15.76 -10.50 25.89
N LYS A 166 -15.41 -11.18 24.80
CA LYS A 166 -14.03 -11.33 24.34
C LYS A 166 -13.58 -10.13 23.51
N PRO A 167 -12.26 -9.89 23.39
CA PRO A 167 -11.74 -8.87 22.49
C PRO A 167 -12.22 -9.09 21.04
N LEU A 168 -12.65 -8.02 20.39
CA LEU A 168 -13.07 -8.03 19.00
C LEU A 168 -11.96 -7.48 18.10
N ILE A 169 -11.91 -7.92 16.85
CA ILE A 169 -11.02 -7.36 15.85
C ILE A 169 -11.37 -5.89 15.57
N HIS A 170 -10.37 -5.01 15.67
CA HIS A 170 -10.54 -3.57 15.43
C HIS A 170 -9.40 -2.99 14.59
N GLY A 171 -8.62 -3.82 13.90
CA GLY A 171 -7.53 -3.40 13.03
C GLY A 171 -7.02 -4.55 12.16
N ARG A 172 -6.09 -4.25 11.25
CA ARG A 172 -5.51 -5.24 10.33
C ARG A 172 -4.50 -6.17 11.01
N GLY A 173 -3.65 -5.64 11.89
CA GLY A 173 -2.53 -6.37 12.48
C GLY A 173 -1.24 -6.30 11.68
N ASP A 174 -0.28 -7.14 12.05
CA ASP A 174 0.94 -7.34 11.27
C ASP A 174 0.59 -8.05 9.95
N PRO A 175 1.09 -7.59 8.79
CA PRO A 175 0.85 -8.27 7.51
C PRO A 175 1.28 -9.74 7.47
N GLU A 176 2.28 -10.15 8.27
CA GLU A 176 2.73 -11.55 8.38
C GLU A 176 1.89 -12.37 9.36
N SER A 177 1.05 -11.72 10.16
CA SER A 177 0.12 -12.36 11.11
C SER A 177 -1.14 -11.50 11.26
N PRO A 178 -2.02 -11.48 10.24
CA PRO A 178 -3.21 -10.64 10.25
C PRO A 178 -4.12 -10.95 11.45
N LEU A 179 -4.71 -9.92 12.07
CA LEU A 179 -5.59 -10.13 13.23
C LEU A 179 -6.83 -10.95 12.88
N ILE A 180 -7.31 -10.85 11.63
CA ILE A 180 -8.45 -11.65 11.17
C ILE A 180 -8.16 -13.15 11.14
N ALA A 181 -6.90 -13.57 10.96
CA ALA A 181 -6.54 -14.98 10.99
C ALA A 181 -6.33 -15.52 12.42
N SER A 182 -6.24 -14.64 13.43
CA SER A 182 -5.83 -15.00 14.79
C SER A 182 -6.86 -14.67 15.88
N LEU A 183 -7.74 -13.69 15.64
CA LEU A 183 -8.76 -13.26 16.61
C LEU A 183 -10.17 -13.77 16.30
N ILE A 184 -10.41 -14.29 15.10
CA ILE A 184 -11.72 -14.84 14.71
C ILE A 184 -11.56 -16.27 14.22
N ASP A 185 -12.55 -17.11 14.54
CA ASP A 185 -12.78 -18.37 13.85
C ASP A 185 -13.84 -18.12 12.77
N ALA A 186 -13.66 -18.66 11.57
CA ALA A 186 -14.64 -18.56 10.50
C ALA A 186 -14.62 -19.81 9.63
N GLU A 187 -15.72 -20.09 8.92
CA GLU A 187 -15.75 -21.19 7.94
C GLU A 187 -14.84 -20.89 6.74
N LEU A 188 -14.79 -19.61 6.35
CA LEU A 188 -13.88 -19.10 5.32
C LEU A 188 -13.19 -17.84 5.84
N VAL A 189 -11.86 -17.81 5.75
CA VAL A 189 -11.04 -16.62 5.97
C VAL A 189 -10.20 -16.39 4.72
N GLU A 190 -10.29 -15.18 4.18
CA GLU A 190 -9.36 -14.66 3.19
C GLU A 190 -8.64 -13.49 3.85
N ASP A 191 -7.34 -13.64 4.12
CA ASP A 191 -6.55 -12.69 4.90
C ASP A 191 -5.63 -11.78 4.06
N ASN A 192 -5.59 -12.01 2.74
CA ASN A 192 -4.64 -11.35 1.86
C ASN A 192 -5.13 -11.26 0.40
N ALA A 193 -6.40 -10.90 0.22
CA ALA A 193 -7.05 -10.90 -1.08
C ALA A 193 -6.34 -9.97 -2.08
N VAL A 194 -6.43 -10.33 -3.36
CA VAL A 194 -5.90 -9.53 -4.48
C VAL A 194 -7.07 -8.90 -5.21
N ALA A 195 -7.11 -7.57 -5.25
CA ALA A 195 -8.10 -6.83 -6.02
C ALA A 195 -7.81 -6.90 -7.55
N PRO A 196 -8.84 -6.82 -8.41
CA PRO A 196 -10.26 -6.75 -8.05
C PRO A 196 -10.86 -8.12 -7.73
N PHE A 197 -11.82 -8.16 -6.82
CA PHE A 197 -12.62 -9.35 -6.53
C PHE A 197 -14.02 -8.99 -6.01
N VAL A 198 -14.90 -9.98 -6.03
CA VAL A 198 -16.17 -10.00 -5.29
C VAL A 198 -16.14 -11.20 -4.34
N THR A 199 -16.76 -11.09 -3.17
CA THR A 199 -16.89 -12.24 -2.28
C THR A 199 -17.64 -13.37 -2.99
N PRO A 200 -17.24 -14.65 -2.80
CA PRO A 200 -17.88 -15.77 -3.48
C PRO A 200 -19.37 -15.93 -3.15
N GLU A 201 -19.75 -15.51 -1.94
CA GLU A 201 -21.11 -15.51 -1.42
C GLU A 201 -21.38 -14.16 -0.71
N PRO A 202 -22.66 -13.75 -0.57
CA PRO A 202 -23.01 -12.60 0.25
C PRO A 202 -22.63 -12.85 1.72
N LEU A 203 -21.88 -11.92 2.29
CA LEU A 203 -21.53 -11.92 3.71
C LEU A 203 -22.80 -11.76 4.55
N GLN A 204 -22.86 -12.46 5.66
CA GLN A 204 -24.00 -12.55 6.57
C GLN A 204 -23.75 -11.73 7.83
N ASP A 205 -24.78 -11.54 8.64
CA ASP A 205 -24.63 -10.93 9.96
C ASP A 205 -23.46 -11.56 10.74
N TYR A 206 -22.67 -10.70 11.36
CA TYR A 206 -21.44 -10.99 12.11
C TYR A 206 -20.20 -11.31 11.27
N ASP A 207 -20.29 -11.33 9.93
CA ASP A 207 -19.10 -11.43 9.08
C ASP A 207 -18.25 -10.16 9.16
N VAL A 208 -16.94 -10.31 8.93
CA VAL A 208 -15.97 -9.22 9.11
C VAL A 208 -15.30 -8.88 7.80
N ILE A 209 -15.11 -7.59 7.56
CA ILE A 209 -14.31 -7.05 6.46
C ILE A 209 -13.21 -6.17 7.06
N VAL A 210 -11.97 -6.36 6.61
CA VAL A 210 -10.83 -5.48 6.89
C VAL A 210 -10.40 -4.85 5.58
N HIS A 211 -10.67 -3.55 5.43
CA HIS A 211 -10.41 -2.79 4.23
C HIS A 211 -9.27 -1.78 4.47
N PRO A 212 -8.05 -2.02 3.96
CA PRO A 212 -7.00 -1.01 3.96
C PRO A 212 -7.28 0.13 2.97
N ILE A 213 -6.71 1.29 3.24
CA ILE A 213 -6.66 2.43 2.33
C ILE A 213 -5.18 2.79 2.19
N ALA A 214 -4.74 3.04 0.96
CA ALA A 214 -3.33 3.25 0.65
C ALA A 214 -2.73 4.45 1.38
N GLY A 215 -1.45 4.32 1.74
CA GLY A 215 -0.57 5.48 1.89
C GLY A 215 -0.11 6.01 0.54
N ALA A 216 0.82 6.97 0.54
CA ALA A 216 1.38 7.53 -0.69
C ALA A 216 2.89 7.39 -0.80
N GLN A 217 3.43 7.74 -1.96
CA GLN A 217 4.85 7.55 -2.27
C GLN A 217 5.74 8.52 -1.47
N ALA A 218 6.99 8.12 -1.30
CA ALA A 218 8.00 8.84 -0.55
C ALA A 218 9.04 9.57 -1.39
N MET A 219 9.89 10.35 -0.73
CA MET A 219 10.94 11.15 -1.33
C MET A 219 12.30 10.92 -0.63
N GLY A 220 13.37 10.74 -1.40
CA GLY A 220 14.75 10.68 -0.88
C GLY A 220 15.17 9.33 -0.30
N ASP A 221 16.47 9.10 -0.13
CA ASP A 221 17.01 7.88 0.49
C ASP A 221 16.53 7.74 1.95
N PRO A 222 15.90 6.60 2.34
CA PRO A 222 15.48 6.35 3.72
C PRO A 222 16.56 6.50 4.79
N LEU A 223 17.84 6.29 4.45
CA LEU A 223 18.96 6.48 5.38
C LEU A 223 19.24 7.95 5.72
N LEU A 224 18.65 8.89 4.97
CA LEU A 224 18.74 10.32 5.23
C LEU A 224 17.57 10.84 6.08
N ARG A 225 16.58 9.99 6.40
CA ARG A 225 15.47 10.38 7.29
C ARG A 225 16.02 10.82 8.65
N ASP A 226 15.49 11.90 9.19
CA ASP A 226 15.86 12.36 10.52
C ASP A 226 15.53 11.28 11.58
N PRO A 227 16.50 10.79 12.38
CA PRO A 227 16.25 9.78 13.40
C PRO A 227 15.17 10.19 14.42
N ALA A 228 15.05 11.48 14.75
CA ALA A 228 14.00 11.95 15.66
C ALA A 228 12.62 11.79 15.03
N SER A 229 12.50 11.96 13.71
CA SER A 229 11.26 11.68 12.98
C SER A 229 10.89 10.20 12.99
N VAL A 230 11.87 9.29 12.89
CA VAL A 230 11.63 7.83 13.05
C VAL A 230 11.19 7.49 14.47
N ALA A 231 11.78 8.12 15.49
CA ALA A 231 11.36 7.94 16.87
C ALA A 231 9.93 8.41 17.11
N ARG A 232 9.49 9.52 16.48
CA ARG A 232 8.08 9.95 16.50
C ARG A 232 7.19 8.89 15.86
N ASP A 233 7.51 8.43 14.66
CA ASP A 233 6.72 7.38 13.98
C ASP A 233 6.59 6.11 14.86
N LEU A 234 7.64 5.71 15.57
CA LEU A 234 7.62 4.56 16.49
C LEU A 234 6.72 4.79 17.71
N ASN A 235 6.73 6.00 18.28
CA ASN A 235 5.91 6.35 19.44
C ASN A 235 4.42 6.48 19.10
N GLU A 236 4.11 6.96 17.89
CA GLU A 236 2.74 7.03 17.36
C GLU A 236 2.20 5.68 16.86
N GLY A 237 3.05 4.64 16.83
CA GLY A 237 2.68 3.34 16.25
C GLY A 237 2.52 3.35 14.73
N TRP A 238 3.04 4.38 14.06
CA TRP A 238 3.02 4.56 12.61
C TRP A 238 4.05 3.69 11.88
N THR A 239 5.07 3.24 12.60
CA THR A 239 6.05 2.27 12.12
C THR A 239 6.43 1.26 13.21
N ASN A 240 7.27 0.28 12.86
CA ASN A 240 7.75 -0.75 13.79
C ASN A 240 9.28 -0.80 13.85
N GLY A 241 9.80 -1.52 14.86
CA GLY A 241 11.25 -1.61 15.09
C GLY A 241 12.04 -2.21 13.93
N ARG A 242 11.45 -3.15 13.19
CA ARG A 242 12.05 -3.75 11.99
C ARG A 242 12.26 -2.71 10.91
N VAL A 243 11.22 -1.94 10.57
CA VAL A 243 11.31 -0.87 9.56
C VAL A 243 12.28 0.23 10.00
N ALA A 244 12.22 0.66 11.26
CA ALA A 244 13.16 1.64 11.79
C ALA A 244 14.63 1.21 11.62
N THR A 245 14.92 -0.06 11.94
CA THR A 245 16.30 -0.59 11.92
C THR A 245 16.77 -0.94 10.51
N ASP A 246 15.95 -1.64 9.73
CA ASP A 246 16.39 -2.25 8.47
C ASP A 246 16.21 -1.33 7.26
N ILE A 247 15.24 -0.42 7.31
CA ILE A 247 14.98 0.54 6.23
C ILE A 247 15.66 1.88 6.50
N HIS A 248 15.48 2.44 7.70
CA HIS A 248 16.02 3.77 8.04
C HIS A 248 17.40 3.74 8.72
N GLY A 249 17.87 2.55 9.11
CA GLY A 249 19.12 2.37 9.84
C GLY A 249 19.10 2.97 11.26
N VAL A 250 17.92 3.26 11.80
CA VAL A 250 17.76 3.89 13.12
C VAL A 250 17.64 2.83 14.19
N VAL A 251 18.55 2.90 15.16
CA VAL A 251 18.53 2.04 16.35
C VAL A 251 17.84 2.81 17.47
N ALA A 252 16.71 2.30 17.93
CA ALA A 252 15.95 2.90 19.02
C ALA A 252 15.56 1.85 20.05
N SER A 253 15.45 2.29 21.31
CA SER A 253 15.02 1.45 22.43
C SER A 253 13.93 2.15 23.22
N LYS A 254 13.17 1.40 24.02
CA LYS A 254 12.02 1.92 24.79
C LYS A 254 12.25 1.82 26.31
N PRO A 255 13.28 2.47 26.88
CA PRO A 255 13.67 2.27 28.29
C PRO A 255 12.62 2.75 29.29
N ASN A 256 11.87 3.81 28.95
CA ASN A 256 10.89 4.46 29.84
C ASN A 256 9.49 4.58 29.19
N GLY A 257 9.10 3.59 28.37
CA GLY A 257 7.80 3.62 27.69
C GLY A 257 7.71 4.54 26.47
N ALA A 258 8.78 5.26 26.13
CA ALA A 258 8.92 6.00 24.87
C ALA A 258 10.20 5.57 24.13
N PHE A 259 10.14 5.50 22.81
CA PHE A 259 11.27 5.21 21.96
C PHE A 259 12.27 6.37 21.97
N VAL A 260 13.53 6.05 22.23
CA VAL A 260 14.68 6.95 22.22
C VAL A 260 15.74 6.39 21.28
N VAL A 261 16.29 7.25 20.42
CA VAL A 261 17.33 6.90 19.44
C VAL A 261 18.68 6.79 20.13
N ASP A 262 19.44 5.75 19.78
CA ASP A 262 20.87 5.69 20.02
C ASP A 262 21.60 6.26 18.78
N GLU A 263 22.12 7.48 18.90
CA GLU A 263 22.76 8.18 17.78
C GLU A 263 23.99 7.44 17.26
N LYS A 264 24.83 6.92 18.15
CA LYS A 264 26.07 6.22 17.77
C LYS A 264 25.76 4.89 17.11
N ALA A 265 24.82 4.13 17.65
CA ALA A 265 24.40 2.87 17.05
C ALA A 265 23.69 3.10 15.71
N THR A 266 22.93 4.19 15.57
CA THR A 266 22.29 4.59 14.31
C THR A 266 23.31 4.96 13.24
N GLU A 267 24.34 5.75 13.57
CA GLU A 267 25.43 6.06 12.65
C GLU A 267 26.14 4.79 12.16
N ALA A 268 26.52 3.92 13.10
CA ALA A 268 27.17 2.64 12.79
C ALA A 268 26.27 1.72 11.93
N LYS A 269 24.97 1.64 12.23
CA LYS A 269 24.02 0.83 11.45
C LYS A 269 23.85 1.40 10.04
N ARG A 270 23.76 2.71 9.86
CA ARG A 270 23.67 3.35 8.54
C ARG A 270 24.94 3.12 7.72
N ASP A 271 26.11 3.20 8.33
CA ASP A 271 27.37 2.90 7.64
C ASP A 271 27.47 1.42 7.23
N ALA A 272 27.03 0.50 8.10
CA ALA A 272 26.93 -0.91 7.76
C ALA A 272 26.00 -1.15 6.56
N ILE A 273 24.82 -0.52 6.53
CA ILE A 273 23.90 -0.62 5.38
C ILE A 273 24.54 -0.04 4.11
N ARG A 274 25.28 1.08 4.20
CA ARG A 274 25.99 1.65 3.05
C ARG A 274 27.02 0.69 2.49
N GLU A 275 27.80 0.03 3.34
CA GLU A 275 28.78 -0.96 2.88
C GLU A 275 28.13 -2.22 2.33
N GLU A 276 27.05 -2.72 2.93
CA GLU A 276 26.27 -3.82 2.37
C GLU A 276 25.74 -3.48 0.96
N ARG A 277 25.19 -2.27 0.79
CA ARG A 277 24.72 -1.76 -0.51
C ARG A 277 25.84 -1.71 -1.55
N LYS A 278 27.06 -1.32 -1.16
CA LYS A 278 28.23 -1.32 -2.06
C LYS A 278 28.69 -2.73 -2.41
N GLN A 279 28.71 -3.65 -1.45
CA GLN A 279 29.14 -5.03 -1.66
C GLN A 279 28.21 -5.82 -2.58
N ARG A 280 26.89 -5.61 -2.47
CA ARG A 280 25.89 -6.29 -3.32
C ARG A 280 25.75 -5.65 -4.72
N ALA A 281 26.15 -4.39 -4.87
CA ALA A 281 25.94 -3.67 -6.12
C ALA A 281 26.92 -4.15 -7.20
N ILE A 282 26.39 -4.31 -8.42
CA ILE A 282 27.19 -4.54 -9.62
C ILE A 282 27.07 -3.35 -10.57
N PRO A 283 28.08 -3.06 -11.40
CA PRO A 283 27.97 -2.02 -12.41
C PRO A 283 26.78 -2.27 -13.35
N PHE A 284 26.04 -1.22 -13.69
CA PHE A 284 24.85 -1.32 -14.55
C PHE A 284 25.10 -2.12 -15.83
N LYS A 285 26.24 -1.89 -16.49
CA LYS A 285 26.58 -2.59 -17.73
C LYS A 285 26.72 -4.11 -17.54
N GLN A 286 27.23 -4.54 -16.39
CA GLN A 286 27.32 -5.96 -16.07
C GLN A 286 25.93 -6.56 -15.90
N TRP A 287 25.07 -5.95 -15.07
CA TRP A 287 23.67 -6.35 -14.91
C TRP A 287 22.95 -6.42 -16.26
N TRP A 288 23.05 -5.36 -17.07
CA TRP A 288 22.36 -5.26 -18.35
C TRP A 288 22.79 -6.36 -19.33
N LEU A 289 24.07 -6.74 -19.36
CA LEU A 289 24.59 -7.82 -20.20
C LEU A 289 24.03 -9.21 -19.83
N GLU A 290 23.72 -9.42 -18.55
CA GLU A 290 23.07 -10.64 -18.06
C GLU A 290 21.57 -10.58 -18.35
N GLU A 291 20.92 -9.48 -18.01
CA GLU A 291 19.46 -9.34 -18.11
C GLU A 291 18.96 -9.35 -19.56
N ARG A 292 19.70 -8.73 -20.49
CA ARG A 292 19.31 -8.76 -21.91
C ARG A 292 19.19 -10.17 -22.48
N LYS A 293 20.00 -11.13 -21.99
CA LYS A 293 19.96 -12.53 -22.46
C LYS A 293 18.68 -13.21 -21.99
N LYS A 294 18.24 -12.90 -20.76
CA LYS A 294 16.96 -13.36 -20.22
C LYS A 294 15.80 -12.76 -21.00
N VAL A 295 15.86 -11.46 -21.28
CA VAL A 295 14.85 -10.76 -22.10
C VAL A 295 14.75 -11.40 -23.51
N GLU A 296 15.89 -11.62 -24.18
CA GLU A 296 15.94 -12.21 -25.51
C GLU A 296 15.40 -13.66 -25.55
N SER A 297 15.72 -14.46 -24.53
CA SER A 297 15.22 -15.83 -24.39
C SER A 297 13.86 -15.95 -23.72
N GLN A 298 13.28 -14.83 -23.27
CA GLN A 298 12.05 -14.76 -22.48
C GLN A 298 12.11 -15.62 -21.20
N GLU A 299 13.29 -15.72 -20.60
CA GLU A 299 13.54 -16.53 -19.41
C GLU A 299 12.74 -15.99 -18.21
N ASN A 300 11.98 -16.86 -17.56
CA ASN A 300 11.19 -16.56 -16.35
C ASN A 300 10.21 -15.38 -16.51
N MET A 301 9.76 -15.08 -17.72
CA MET A 301 8.76 -14.04 -17.96
C MET A 301 7.35 -14.61 -17.80
N ASP A 302 6.55 -13.99 -16.93
CA ASP A 302 5.12 -14.31 -16.81
C ASP A 302 4.41 -14.01 -18.15
N PRO A 303 3.46 -14.86 -18.61
CA PRO A 303 2.73 -14.64 -19.85
C PRO A 303 2.09 -13.24 -19.96
N ALA A 304 1.63 -12.66 -18.85
CA ALA A 304 1.08 -11.31 -18.84
C ALA A 304 2.12 -10.24 -19.19
N ILE A 305 3.38 -10.42 -18.78
CA ILE A 305 4.49 -9.50 -19.13
C ILE A 305 4.88 -9.67 -20.60
N VAL A 306 4.94 -10.90 -21.09
CA VAL A 306 5.21 -11.19 -22.52
C VAL A 306 4.15 -10.54 -23.40
N THR A 307 2.86 -10.72 -23.07
CA THR A 307 1.75 -10.09 -23.78
C THR A 307 1.81 -8.57 -23.69
N MET A 308 2.14 -7.99 -22.52
CA MET A 308 2.28 -6.54 -22.35
C MET A 308 3.34 -5.96 -23.29
N TRP A 309 4.52 -6.57 -23.36
CA TRP A 309 5.57 -6.10 -24.26
C TRP A 309 5.25 -6.37 -25.74
N ALA A 310 4.72 -7.55 -26.09
CA ALA A 310 4.31 -7.88 -27.45
C ALA A 310 3.30 -6.88 -28.01
N THR A 311 2.21 -6.64 -27.27
CA THR A 311 1.16 -5.71 -27.68
C THR A 311 1.63 -4.25 -27.66
N GLY A 312 2.50 -3.86 -26.72
CA GLY A 312 3.11 -2.53 -26.70
C GLY A 312 3.98 -2.26 -27.94
N MET A 313 4.74 -3.27 -28.39
CA MET A 313 5.54 -3.17 -29.62
C MET A 313 4.65 -3.11 -30.88
N GLU A 314 3.56 -3.87 -30.92
CA GLU A 314 2.61 -3.85 -32.04
C GLU A 314 1.90 -2.50 -32.17
N LEU A 315 1.44 -1.94 -31.05
CA LEU A 315 0.71 -0.68 -31.01
C LEU A 315 1.59 0.55 -31.27
N SER A 316 2.89 0.47 -30.97
CA SER A 316 3.82 1.59 -31.10
C SER A 316 5.15 1.15 -31.72
N PRO A 317 5.30 1.24 -33.06
CA PRO A 317 6.53 0.84 -33.74
C PRO A 317 7.78 1.56 -33.23
N LYS A 318 7.66 2.85 -32.87
CA LYS A 318 8.77 3.61 -32.29
C LYS A 318 9.20 3.05 -30.93
N TYR A 319 8.25 2.67 -30.07
CA TYR A 319 8.57 2.01 -28.80
C TYR A 319 9.24 0.65 -29.05
N ALA A 320 8.81 -0.09 -30.07
CA ALA A 320 9.46 -1.35 -30.45
C ALA A 320 10.93 -1.15 -30.87
N GLU A 321 11.21 -0.12 -31.67
CA GLU A 321 12.58 0.27 -32.04
C GLU A 321 13.43 0.62 -30.81
N GLU A 322 12.91 1.46 -29.91
CA GLU A 322 13.58 1.86 -28.68
C GLU A 322 13.86 0.67 -27.75
N LEU A 323 12.90 -0.25 -27.59
CA LEU A 323 13.03 -1.45 -26.77
C LEU A 323 14.08 -2.41 -27.33
N ARG A 324 14.06 -2.67 -28.64
CA ARG A 324 15.07 -3.50 -29.31
C ARG A 324 16.45 -2.87 -29.21
N ALA A 325 16.56 -1.56 -29.42
CA ALA A 325 17.81 -0.84 -29.32
C ALA A 325 18.37 -0.87 -27.89
N PHE A 326 17.53 -0.64 -26.87
CA PHE A 326 17.94 -0.65 -25.47
C PHE A 326 18.44 -2.01 -25.03
N TRP A 327 17.82 -3.11 -25.47
CA TRP A 327 18.22 -4.48 -25.12
C TRP A 327 19.17 -5.12 -26.15
N ALA A 328 19.53 -4.41 -27.22
CA ALA A 328 20.30 -4.86 -28.37
C ALA A 328 19.77 -6.18 -28.97
N LEU A 329 18.45 -6.27 -29.14
CA LEU A 329 17.75 -7.44 -29.70
C LEU A 329 17.82 -7.43 -31.25
N PRO A 330 17.64 -8.58 -31.92
CA PRO A 330 17.53 -8.64 -33.38
C PRO A 330 16.46 -7.69 -33.93
N GLU A 331 16.65 -7.16 -35.14
CA GLU A 331 15.72 -6.19 -35.75
C GLU A 331 14.30 -6.76 -35.94
N ASP A 332 14.21 -8.06 -36.23
CA ASP A 332 12.97 -8.81 -36.40
C ASP A 332 12.43 -9.39 -35.08
N PHE A 333 13.07 -9.11 -33.94
CA PHE A 333 12.66 -9.65 -32.67
C PHE A 333 11.26 -9.19 -32.28
N THR A 334 10.42 -10.14 -31.86
CA THR A 334 9.15 -9.91 -31.20
C THR A 334 8.99 -10.89 -30.04
N PHE A 335 8.27 -10.46 -29.01
CA PHE A 335 7.85 -11.35 -27.93
C PHE A 335 6.83 -12.36 -28.48
N LYS A 336 6.98 -13.63 -28.09
CA LYS A 336 6.17 -14.73 -28.62
C LYS A 336 5.04 -15.00 -27.64
N ASN A 337 3.82 -14.66 -28.03
CA ASN A 337 2.62 -15.02 -27.27
C ASN A 337 2.26 -16.49 -27.44
#